data_AF-A0A534PZT7-F1
#
_entry.id   AF-A0A534PZT7-F1
#
_cell.length_a   1.000
_cell.length_b   1.000
_cell.length_c   1.000
_cell.angle_alpha   90.00
_cell.angle_beta   90.00
_cell.angle_gamma   90.00
#
_symmetry.space_group_name_H-M   'P 1'
#
loop_
_entity.id
_entity.type
_entity.pdbx_description
1 polymer ?
#
loop_
_entity_poly.entity_id
_entity_poly.type
_entity_poly.pdbx_seq_one_letter_code
_entity_poly.pdbx_strand_id
1 'polypeptide(L)'
;MKPPWLRGFANAVLVLSAADALLSLLDEALRAAAGADWLAAPRSAVAQLALIGVAATVPAMLATPRLPVAVFAPLAIATFWLTLGAAPLPLWIEPGPLLDAVGCVLQLAAVALAFALVRARSGARRWWFDEGGPERPAFAWRHSLAFGAALLSLGPLAAVGYTAVAFATWAQVVTHGFIHFGLTGVSLADRHYQRGGREIRLVGMMHIGDRDAYRALTRSFAHESTIVLAEGVSDRDERLAGSLHYGHAAQAIGLTPQEDLSTYLVEGTGPQAQTLAWPIVRHADVDASVFSPGTIACIQWASEVWEAEDLPSALRAILRGAREQGPERLAAFQNEVLGLRNEHLVKEIDRALGDYEHVVVPWGALHLPAIEQAVLSWGFAETSRELHPLFAWSTIAAALL
;
A
#
# COMPACT_ATOMS: atom_id res chain seq x y z
N MET A 1 41.67 24.44 -10.49
CA MET A 1 40.69 25.47 -10.06
C MET A 1 39.42 24.80 -9.55
N LYS A 2 38.82 25.29 -8.46
CA LYS A 2 37.52 24.81 -7.95
C LYS A 2 36.42 25.41 -8.86
N PRO A 3 35.55 24.61 -9.50
CA PRO A 3 34.50 25.16 -10.35
C PRO A 3 33.53 25.96 -9.48
N PRO A 4 33.39 27.29 -9.68
CA PRO A 4 32.55 28.13 -8.84
C PRO A 4 31.07 27.70 -8.91
N TRP A 5 30.65 27.07 -10.01
CA TRP A 5 29.30 26.57 -10.21
C TRP A 5 28.90 25.45 -9.25
N LEU A 6 29.82 24.55 -8.84
CA LEU A 6 29.47 23.41 -7.97
C LEU A 6 29.11 23.89 -6.55
N ARG A 7 29.80 24.90 -6.05
CA ARG A 7 29.47 25.56 -4.79
C ARG A 7 28.12 26.27 -4.89
N GLY A 8 27.90 27.01 -5.99
CA GLY A 8 26.63 27.68 -6.25
C GLY A 8 25.47 26.67 -6.25
N PHE A 9 25.64 25.55 -6.95
CA PHE A 9 24.70 24.44 -6.96
C PHE A 9 24.44 23.87 -5.56
N ALA A 10 25.49 23.50 -4.82
CA ALA A 10 25.35 22.92 -3.48
C ALA A 10 24.61 23.84 -2.50
N ASN A 11 24.94 25.14 -2.51
CA ASN A 11 24.25 26.13 -1.67
C ASN A 11 22.82 26.39 -2.16
N ALA A 12 22.58 26.41 -3.47
CA ALA A 12 21.24 26.56 -4.03
C ALA A 12 20.32 25.42 -3.61
N VAL A 13 20.79 24.16 -3.65
CA VAL A 13 20.01 23.01 -3.18
C VAL A 13 19.67 23.15 -1.69
N LEU A 14 20.64 23.51 -0.84
CA LEU A 14 20.38 23.71 0.60
C LEU A 14 19.34 24.82 0.85
N VAL A 15 19.44 25.94 0.14
CA VAL A 15 18.50 27.06 0.28
C VAL A 15 17.12 26.68 -0.22
N LEU A 16 17.02 26.00 -1.38
CA LEU A 16 15.74 25.53 -1.92
C LEU A 16 15.07 24.53 -0.97
N SER A 17 15.80 23.56 -0.44
CA SER A 17 15.25 22.61 0.53
C SER A 17 14.82 23.28 1.84
N ALA A 18 15.53 24.31 2.29
CA ALA A 18 15.12 25.10 3.46
C ALA A 18 13.87 25.93 3.19
N ALA A 19 13.81 26.58 2.03
CA ALA A 19 12.65 27.34 1.61
C ALA A 19 11.41 26.42 1.51
N ASP A 20 11.58 25.23 0.93
CA ASP A 20 10.52 24.22 0.85
C ASP A 20 10.04 23.78 2.23
N ALA A 21 10.96 23.42 3.14
CA ALA A 21 10.61 23.00 4.49
C ALA A 21 9.87 24.10 5.28
N LEU A 22 10.34 25.34 5.19
CA LEU A 22 9.72 26.48 5.88
C LEU A 22 8.37 26.87 5.28
N LEU A 23 8.26 26.89 3.94
CA LEU A 23 6.99 27.17 3.27
C LEU A 23 5.97 26.06 3.51
N SER A 24 6.39 24.80 3.57
CA SER A 24 5.51 23.68 3.90
C SER A 24 4.98 23.77 5.33
N LEU A 25 5.85 24.08 6.30
CA LEU A 25 5.41 24.31 7.67
C LEU A 25 4.46 25.53 7.78
N LEU A 26 4.73 26.60 7.05
CA LEU A 26 3.89 27.81 7.06
C LEU A 26 2.53 27.58 6.40
N ASP A 27 2.50 26.91 5.25
CA ASP A 27 1.26 26.53 4.55
C ASP A 27 0.40 25.63 5.44
N GLU A 28 1.00 24.64 6.09
CA GLU A 28 0.28 23.74 7.01
C GLU A 28 -0.26 24.49 8.25
N ALA A 29 0.57 25.32 8.87
CA ALA A 29 0.15 26.12 10.02
C ALA A 29 -1.00 27.07 9.67
N LEU A 30 -0.99 27.65 8.46
CA LEU A 30 -2.06 28.53 8.04
C LEU A 30 -3.33 27.80 7.65
N ARG A 31 -3.25 26.65 6.97
CA ARG A 31 -4.42 25.82 6.71
C ARG A 31 -5.09 25.42 8.02
N ALA A 32 -4.30 25.01 9.01
CA ALA A 32 -4.81 24.69 10.34
C ALA A 32 -5.47 25.89 11.05
N ALA A 33 -4.89 27.09 10.92
CA ALA A 33 -5.37 28.28 11.63
C ALA A 33 -6.54 29.01 10.93
N ALA A 34 -6.56 29.04 9.60
CA ALA A 34 -7.44 29.90 8.80
C ALA A 34 -8.20 29.16 7.69
N GLY A 35 -7.92 27.87 7.45
CA GLY A 35 -8.50 27.11 6.34
C GLY A 35 -8.08 27.62 4.96
N ALA A 36 -7.02 28.44 4.89
CA ALA A 36 -6.57 29.09 3.65
C ALA A 36 -5.49 28.26 2.93
N ASP A 37 -5.60 28.15 1.61
CA ASP A 37 -4.72 27.36 0.73
C ASP A 37 -3.90 28.22 -0.25
N TRP A 38 -3.88 29.55 -0.05
CA TRP A 38 -3.14 30.51 -0.89
C TRP A 38 -1.63 30.23 -1.06
N LEU A 39 -1.00 29.47 -0.14
CA LEU A 39 0.41 29.10 -0.20
C LEU A 39 0.63 27.76 -0.91
N ALA A 40 -0.42 27.00 -1.23
CA ALA A 40 -0.31 25.67 -1.81
C ALA A 40 0.43 25.69 -3.15
N ALA A 41 0.08 26.61 -4.05
CA ALA A 41 0.71 26.75 -5.35
C ALA A 41 2.19 27.19 -5.27
N PRO A 42 2.55 28.30 -4.59
CA PRO A 42 3.96 28.69 -4.47
C PRO A 42 4.80 27.66 -3.70
N ARG A 43 4.25 27.03 -2.64
CA ARG A 43 4.91 25.93 -1.94
C ARG A 43 5.19 24.77 -2.90
N SER A 44 4.20 24.34 -3.69
CA SER A 44 4.36 23.23 -4.64
C SER A 44 5.43 23.52 -5.70
N ALA A 45 5.53 24.77 -6.16
CA ALA A 45 6.59 25.18 -7.09
C ALA A 45 7.99 25.09 -6.46
N VAL A 46 8.14 25.58 -5.22
CA VAL A 46 9.42 25.49 -4.48
C VAL A 46 9.77 24.04 -4.15
N ALA A 47 8.80 23.21 -3.76
CA ALA A 47 8.98 21.79 -3.52
C ALA A 47 9.49 21.05 -4.76
N GLN A 48 8.92 21.33 -5.93
CA GLN A 48 9.40 20.75 -7.19
C GLN A 48 10.85 21.15 -7.50
N LEU A 49 11.20 22.43 -7.31
CA LEU A 49 12.58 22.89 -7.50
C LEU A 49 13.55 22.25 -6.50
N ALA A 50 13.14 22.11 -5.24
CA ALA A 50 13.92 21.43 -4.21
C ALA A 50 14.11 19.94 -4.55
N LEU A 51 13.06 19.25 -4.98
CA LEU A 51 13.11 17.85 -5.40
C LEU A 51 14.05 17.66 -6.60
N ILE A 52 13.94 18.49 -7.64
CA ILE A 52 14.84 18.45 -8.80
C ILE A 52 16.29 18.71 -8.37
N GLY A 53 16.51 19.71 -7.52
CA GLY A 53 17.83 20.04 -6.99
C GLY A 53 18.45 18.88 -6.21
N VAL A 54 17.69 18.30 -5.29
CA VAL A 54 18.08 17.12 -4.50
C VAL A 54 18.34 15.91 -5.39
N ALA A 55 17.47 15.63 -6.36
CA ALA A 55 17.68 14.54 -7.32
C ALA A 55 18.96 14.73 -8.13
N ALA A 56 19.27 15.96 -8.55
CA ALA A 56 20.51 16.29 -9.25
C ALA A 56 21.77 16.13 -8.36
N THR A 57 21.63 16.15 -7.02
CA THR A 57 22.78 15.87 -6.14
C THR A 57 23.27 14.44 -6.23
N VAL A 58 22.41 13.47 -6.55
CA VAL A 58 22.80 12.05 -6.64
C VAL A 58 23.84 11.79 -7.74
N PRO A 59 23.61 12.16 -9.02
CA PRO A 59 24.63 12.04 -10.05
C PRO A 59 25.83 12.98 -9.82
N ALA A 60 25.63 14.14 -9.16
CA ALA A 60 26.74 15.00 -8.78
C ALA A 60 27.65 14.36 -7.71
N MET A 61 27.09 13.70 -6.69
CA MET A 61 27.83 12.94 -5.68
C MET A 61 28.57 11.76 -6.31
N LEU A 62 27.99 11.10 -7.32
CA LEU A 62 28.67 10.08 -8.10
C LEU A 62 29.89 10.66 -8.86
N ALA A 63 29.72 11.80 -9.52
CA ALA A 63 30.75 12.40 -10.37
C ALA A 63 31.89 13.05 -9.56
N THR A 64 31.62 13.64 -8.40
CA THR A 64 32.64 14.40 -7.65
C THR A 64 32.63 14.12 -6.14
N PRO A 65 33.80 13.82 -5.54
CA PRO A 65 33.92 13.68 -4.08
C PRO A 65 33.84 15.03 -3.34
N ARG A 66 33.74 16.15 -4.08
CA ARG A 66 33.62 17.50 -3.51
C ARG A 66 32.24 17.78 -2.93
N LEU A 67 31.21 17.07 -3.38
CA LEU A 67 29.88 17.16 -2.80
C LEU A 67 29.80 16.17 -1.61
N PRO A 68 29.73 16.62 -0.36
CA PRO A 68 29.83 15.71 0.77
C PRO A 68 28.56 14.87 0.91
N VAL A 69 28.69 13.56 0.69
CA VAL A 69 27.57 12.59 0.79
C VAL A 69 26.84 12.71 2.13
N ALA A 70 27.55 12.91 3.24
CA ALA A 70 26.90 13.03 4.54
C ALA A 70 25.98 14.25 4.69
N VAL A 71 26.14 15.30 3.89
CA VAL A 71 25.22 16.47 3.90
C VAL A 71 23.99 16.18 3.06
N PHE A 72 24.19 15.68 1.84
CA PHE A 72 23.12 15.58 0.85
C PHE A 72 22.37 14.24 0.88
N ALA A 73 22.97 13.16 1.37
CA ALA A 73 22.29 11.86 1.47
C ALA A 73 21.13 11.87 2.48
N PRO A 74 21.27 12.39 3.73
CA PRO A 74 20.12 12.48 4.64
C PRO A 74 18.99 13.34 4.09
N LEU A 75 19.35 14.45 3.44
CA LEU A 75 18.39 15.33 2.78
C LEU A 75 17.67 14.61 1.63
N ALA A 76 18.40 13.93 0.76
CA ALA A 76 17.84 13.14 -0.33
C ALA A 76 16.92 12.02 0.18
N ILE A 77 17.37 11.25 1.18
CA ILE A 77 16.58 10.19 1.79
C ILE A 77 15.28 10.75 2.35
N ALA A 78 15.33 11.82 3.15
CA ALA A 78 14.14 12.44 3.72
C ALA A 78 13.18 12.95 2.65
N THR A 79 13.69 13.69 1.65
CA THR A 79 12.87 14.21 0.55
C THR A 79 12.22 13.10 -0.26
N PHE A 80 12.96 12.07 -0.67
CA PHE A 80 12.39 10.95 -1.43
C PHE A 80 11.41 10.14 -0.60
N TRP A 81 11.74 9.84 0.65
CA TRP A 81 10.86 9.09 1.54
C TRP A 81 9.53 9.80 1.79
N LEU A 82 9.56 11.10 2.11
CA LEU A 82 8.34 11.91 2.28
C LEU A 82 7.54 12.01 0.96
N THR A 83 8.23 12.22 -0.17
CA THR A 83 7.59 12.27 -1.50
C THR A 83 6.88 10.97 -1.87
N LEU A 84 7.43 9.83 -1.42
CA LEU A 84 6.89 8.50 -1.70
C LEU A 84 5.85 8.04 -0.66
N GLY A 85 5.29 8.95 0.16
CA GLY A 85 4.21 8.66 1.10
C GLY A 85 4.66 8.27 2.51
N ALA A 86 5.95 8.39 2.83
CA ALA A 86 6.51 8.24 4.17
C ALA A 86 6.19 6.92 4.88
N ALA A 87 6.05 5.81 4.14
CA ALA A 87 5.80 4.50 4.75
C ALA A 87 6.91 4.13 5.76
N PRO A 88 6.58 3.63 6.97
CA PRO A 88 5.26 3.15 7.41
C PRO A 88 4.45 4.16 8.24
N LEU A 89 4.79 5.47 8.26
CA LEU A 89 4.13 6.46 9.11
C LEU A 89 2.59 6.42 9.10
N PRO A 90 1.91 6.22 7.95
CA PRO A 90 0.46 6.12 7.90
C PRO A 90 -0.17 4.98 8.73
N LEU A 91 0.62 4.01 9.23
CA LEU A 91 0.13 2.96 10.13
C LEU A 91 -0.10 3.44 11.57
N TRP A 92 0.57 4.52 11.98
CA TRP A 92 0.49 5.04 13.35
C TRP A 92 -0.16 6.42 13.42
N ILE A 93 -0.24 7.12 12.29
CA ILE A 93 -0.77 8.46 12.19
C ILE A 93 -1.78 8.44 11.06
N GLU A 94 -3.04 8.70 11.41
CA GLU A 94 -4.13 8.82 10.44
C GLU A 94 -3.75 9.83 9.33
N PRO A 95 -3.98 9.50 8.05
CA PRO A 95 -3.77 10.43 6.95
C PRO A 95 -4.53 11.73 7.19
N GLY A 96 -3.84 12.87 7.07
CA GLY A 96 -4.42 14.19 7.30
C GLY A 96 -3.44 15.16 7.95
N PRO A 97 -3.94 16.23 8.62
CA PRO A 97 -3.12 17.36 9.07
C PRO A 97 -1.99 16.98 10.03
N LEU A 98 -2.19 15.96 10.89
CA LEU A 98 -1.15 15.51 11.81
C LEU A 98 0.01 14.83 11.06
N LEU A 99 -0.29 13.98 10.08
CA LEU A 99 0.74 13.34 9.25
C LEU A 99 1.51 14.39 8.43
N ASP A 100 0.81 15.37 7.86
CA ASP A 100 1.40 16.47 7.11
C ASP A 100 2.32 17.33 7.98
N ALA A 101 1.88 17.68 9.20
CA ALA A 101 2.69 18.41 10.17
C ALA A 101 3.94 17.63 10.60
N VAL A 102 3.82 16.33 10.86
CA VAL A 102 4.96 15.46 11.16
C VAL A 102 5.93 15.40 9.98
N GLY A 103 5.42 15.30 8.75
CA GLY A 103 6.23 15.38 7.53
C GLY A 103 7.02 16.69 7.45
N CYS A 104 6.38 17.83 7.72
CA CYS A 104 7.04 19.13 7.75
C CYS A 104 8.16 19.21 8.81
N VAL A 105 7.91 18.68 10.01
CA VAL A 105 8.92 18.65 11.09
C VAL A 105 10.10 17.78 10.71
N LEU A 106 9.87 16.61 10.12
CA LEU A 106 10.93 15.70 9.67
C LEU A 106 11.76 16.32 8.54
N GLN A 107 11.10 17.01 7.60
CA GLN A 107 11.78 17.74 6.53
C GLN A 107 12.67 18.86 7.09
N LEU A 108 12.14 19.66 8.04
CA LEU A 108 12.90 20.72 8.70
C LEU A 108 14.10 20.16 9.48
N ALA A 109 13.92 19.03 10.17
CA ALA A 109 15.00 18.34 10.88
C ALA A 109 16.11 17.87 9.93
N ALA A 110 15.76 17.32 8.75
CA ALA A 110 16.73 16.91 7.74
C ALA A 110 17.53 18.11 7.19
N VAL A 111 16.85 19.23 6.92
CA VAL A 111 17.50 20.48 6.50
C VAL A 111 18.41 21.02 7.60
N ALA A 112 17.94 21.09 8.85
CA ALA A 112 18.73 21.55 9.99
C ALA A 112 19.99 20.69 10.19
N LEU A 113 19.87 19.37 10.05
CA LEU A 113 21.01 18.44 10.07
C LEU A 113 22.00 18.75 8.95
N ALA A 114 21.52 18.97 7.72
CA ALA A 114 22.39 19.31 6.58
C ALA A 114 23.19 20.59 6.86
N PHE A 115 22.53 21.66 7.35
CA PHE A 115 23.19 22.90 7.77
C PHE A 115 24.18 22.71 8.92
N ALA A 116 23.82 21.93 9.94
CA ALA A 116 24.71 21.62 11.05
C ALA A 116 25.97 20.88 10.58
N LEU A 117 25.83 19.95 9.63
CA LEU A 117 26.94 19.21 9.04
C LEU A 117 27.83 20.07 8.14
N VAL A 118 27.28 21.07 7.46
CA VAL A 118 28.08 22.11 6.77
C VAL A 118 28.85 22.93 7.80
N ARG A 119 28.17 23.39 8.86
CA ARG A 119 28.78 24.19 9.92
C ARG A 119 29.91 23.46 10.63
N ALA A 120 29.73 22.19 10.97
CA ALA A 120 30.76 21.37 11.58
C ALA A 120 32.00 21.26 10.68
N ARG A 121 31.81 21.07 9.36
CA ARG A 121 32.91 20.99 8.38
C ARG A 121 33.66 22.31 8.19
N SER A 122 32.98 23.44 8.38
CA SER A 122 33.59 24.77 8.34
C SER A 122 34.19 25.21 9.67
N GLY A 123 34.37 24.30 10.65
CA GLY A 123 34.90 24.62 11.97
C GLY A 123 34.00 25.57 12.77
N ALA A 124 32.68 25.39 12.65
CA ALA A 124 31.62 26.20 13.25
C ALA A 124 31.52 27.66 12.76
N ARG A 125 32.24 28.05 11.70
CA ARG A 125 32.30 29.45 11.24
C ARG A 125 31.22 29.85 10.25
N ARG A 126 30.68 28.90 9.47
CA ARG A 126 29.81 29.19 8.30
C ARG A 126 28.67 28.19 8.19
N TRP A 127 27.55 28.61 7.61
CA TRP A 127 26.39 27.76 7.33
C TRP A 127 26.30 27.34 5.85
N TRP A 128 27.29 27.71 5.04
CA TRP A 128 27.32 27.51 3.59
C TRP A 128 28.70 27.03 3.15
N PHE A 129 28.73 26.34 2.01
CA PHE A 129 29.98 25.94 1.38
C PHE A 129 30.74 27.16 0.86
N ASP A 130 32.03 27.23 1.18
CA ASP A 130 32.92 28.33 0.81
C ASP A 130 34.07 27.88 -0.10
N GLU A 131 34.96 28.81 -0.46
CA GLU A 131 36.15 28.52 -1.29
C GLU A 131 37.23 27.77 -0.53
N GLY A 132 37.21 27.85 0.81
CA GLY A 132 38.16 27.21 1.72
C GLY A 132 37.87 25.74 2.01
N GLY A 133 36.78 25.19 1.48
CA GLY A 133 36.39 23.80 1.68
C GLY A 133 37.49 22.80 1.29
N PRO A 134 37.49 21.59 1.90
CA PRO A 134 38.57 20.62 1.81
C PRO A 134 38.99 20.37 0.37
N GLU A 135 40.30 20.36 0.12
CA GLU A 135 40.89 20.17 -1.21
C GLU A 135 40.71 18.73 -1.67
N ARG A 136 39.52 18.40 -2.16
CA ARG A 136 39.24 17.13 -2.83
C ARG A 136 39.42 17.29 -4.34
N PRO A 137 39.86 16.23 -5.04
CA PRO A 137 39.95 16.25 -6.49
C PRO A 137 38.57 16.51 -7.12
N ALA A 138 38.53 17.18 -8.27
CA ALA A 138 37.28 17.49 -8.97
C ALA A 138 36.55 16.23 -9.40
N PHE A 139 37.32 15.24 -9.85
CA PHE A 139 36.87 13.92 -10.22
C PHE A 139 37.83 12.91 -9.58
N ALA A 140 37.29 11.81 -9.07
CA ALA A 140 38.08 10.69 -8.60
C ALA A 140 37.40 9.40 -9.02
N TRP A 141 37.93 8.72 -10.03
CA TRP A 141 37.34 7.51 -10.58
C TRP A 141 37.10 6.44 -9.50
N ARG A 142 37.98 6.32 -8.49
CA ARG A 142 37.80 5.41 -7.36
C ARG A 142 36.57 5.75 -6.52
N HIS A 143 36.32 7.04 -6.29
CA HIS A 143 35.12 7.52 -5.60
C HIS A 143 33.88 7.23 -6.44
N SER A 144 33.91 7.56 -7.73
CA SER A 144 32.79 7.32 -8.65
C SER A 144 32.48 5.83 -8.78
N LEU A 145 33.49 4.97 -8.88
CA LEU A 145 33.29 3.51 -8.88
C LEU A 145 32.75 3.01 -7.54
N ALA A 146 33.29 3.46 -6.42
CA ALA A 146 32.81 3.04 -5.10
C ALA A 146 31.36 3.48 -4.83
N PHE A 147 31.04 4.75 -5.14
CA PHE A 147 29.69 5.28 -5.01
C PHE A 147 28.72 4.62 -6.01
N GLY A 148 29.16 4.44 -7.26
CA GLY A 148 28.39 3.74 -8.29
C GLY A 148 28.11 2.29 -7.92
N ALA A 149 29.13 1.56 -7.44
CA ALA A 149 28.96 0.20 -6.93
C ALA A 149 27.98 0.17 -5.74
N ALA A 150 28.12 1.09 -4.78
CA ALA A 150 27.17 1.19 -3.66
C ALA A 150 25.74 1.46 -4.14
N LEU A 151 25.54 2.36 -5.12
CA LEU A 151 24.22 2.66 -5.66
C LEU A 151 23.64 1.48 -6.45
N LEU A 152 24.45 0.77 -7.24
CA LEU A 152 24.01 -0.39 -8.02
C LEU A 152 23.73 -1.62 -7.13
N SER A 153 24.44 -1.77 -6.02
CA SER A 153 24.23 -2.88 -5.09
C SER A 153 23.12 -2.58 -4.07
N LEU A 154 23.15 -1.42 -3.42
CA LEU A 154 22.21 -1.07 -2.34
C LEU A 154 20.94 -0.40 -2.86
N GLY A 155 21.00 0.32 -3.98
CA GLY A 155 19.87 1.05 -4.53
C GLY A 155 18.69 0.13 -4.89
N PRO A 156 18.88 -0.92 -5.70
CA PRO A 156 17.81 -1.88 -6.01
C PRO A 156 17.25 -2.56 -4.76
N LEU A 157 18.11 -2.97 -3.82
CA LEU A 157 17.67 -3.59 -2.57
C LEU A 157 16.82 -2.63 -1.72
N ALA A 158 17.25 -1.37 -1.59
CA ALA A 158 16.50 -0.34 -0.88
C ALA A 158 15.17 -0.02 -1.59
N ALA A 159 15.17 0.04 -2.92
CA ALA A 159 13.96 0.29 -3.71
C ALA A 159 12.94 -0.85 -3.55
N VAL A 160 13.37 -2.11 -3.67
CA VAL A 160 12.51 -3.29 -3.47
C VAL A 160 12.00 -3.33 -2.02
N GLY A 161 12.88 -3.17 -1.04
CA GLY A 161 12.51 -3.17 0.37
C GLY A 161 11.52 -2.04 0.72
N TYR A 162 11.77 -0.83 0.23
CA TYR A 162 10.85 0.29 0.41
C TYR A 162 9.51 0.03 -0.28
N THR A 163 9.51 -0.50 -1.52
CA THR A 163 8.29 -0.82 -2.26
C THR A 163 7.45 -1.85 -1.51
N ALA A 164 8.07 -2.89 -0.94
CA ALA A 164 7.40 -3.89 -0.13
C ALA A 164 6.77 -3.26 1.14
N VAL A 165 7.52 -2.41 1.86
CA VAL A 165 7.00 -1.70 3.05
C VAL A 165 5.88 -0.73 2.69
N ALA A 166 6.03 0.02 1.59
CA ALA A 166 5.03 0.95 1.10
C ALA A 166 3.74 0.23 0.69
N PHE A 167 3.85 -0.89 -0.03
CA PHE A 167 2.72 -1.73 -0.39
C PHE A 167 2.03 -2.31 0.86
N ALA A 168 2.79 -2.90 1.79
CA ALA A 168 2.25 -3.42 3.04
C ALA A 168 1.57 -2.34 3.89
N THR A 169 2.11 -1.12 3.89
CA THR A 169 1.52 0.03 4.58
C THR A 169 0.22 0.45 3.90
N TRP A 170 0.26 0.65 2.59
CA TRP A 170 -0.90 1.02 1.78
C TRP A 170 -2.04 0.00 1.94
N ALA A 171 -1.75 -1.29 1.82
CA ALA A 171 -2.73 -2.37 1.96
C ALA A 171 -3.39 -2.37 3.35
N GLN A 172 -2.62 -2.17 4.42
CA GLN A 172 -3.18 -2.08 5.77
C GLN A 172 -4.05 -0.83 5.95
N VAL A 173 -3.61 0.34 5.46
CA VAL A 173 -4.38 1.58 5.57
C VAL A 173 -5.68 1.48 4.79
N VAL A 174 -5.63 1.08 3.51
CA VAL A 174 -6.82 1.04 2.64
C VAL A 174 -7.83 -0.02 3.06
N THR A 175 -7.37 -1.11 3.71
CA THR A 175 -8.26 -2.13 4.28
C THR A 175 -8.61 -1.84 5.73
N HIS A 176 -8.27 -0.68 6.28
CA HIS A 176 -8.46 -0.32 7.70
C HIS A 176 -7.90 -1.37 8.67
N GLY A 177 -6.89 -2.15 8.25
CA GLY A 177 -6.28 -3.23 9.02
C GLY A 177 -7.04 -4.56 8.98
N PHE A 178 -7.92 -4.79 7.99
CA PHE A 178 -8.49 -6.11 7.71
C PHE A 178 -7.47 -7.10 7.12
N ILE A 179 -6.40 -6.58 6.52
CA ILE A 179 -5.16 -7.33 6.28
C ILE A 179 -4.10 -6.77 7.22
N HIS A 180 -3.26 -7.62 7.80
CA HIS A 180 -2.12 -7.23 8.62
C HIS A 180 -0.83 -7.82 8.08
N PHE A 181 0.19 -6.97 7.89
CA PHE A 181 1.53 -7.39 7.48
C PHE A 181 2.45 -7.31 8.69
N GLY A 182 2.72 -8.47 9.30
CA GLY A 182 3.59 -8.60 10.46
C GLY A 182 5.03 -8.95 10.08
N LEU A 183 5.90 -9.07 11.08
CA LEU A 183 7.30 -9.49 10.88
C LEU A 183 7.44 -10.98 10.54
N THR A 184 6.43 -11.79 10.83
CA THR A 184 6.43 -13.25 10.61
C THR A 184 5.64 -13.68 9.38
N GLY A 185 4.69 -12.86 8.92
CA GLY A 185 3.82 -13.19 7.80
C GLY A 185 2.68 -12.20 7.60
N VAL A 186 1.69 -12.62 6.81
CA VAL A 186 0.43 -11.91 6.63
C VAL A 186 -0.64 -12.57 7.49
N SER A 187 -1.54 -11.77 8.04
CA SER A 187 -2.70 -12.24 8.80
C SER A 187 -3.96 -11.50 8.38
N LEU A 188 -5.10 -12.17 8.51
CA LEU A 188 -6.43 -11.67 8.22
C LEU A 188 -7.09 -11.24 9.51
N ALA A 189 -7.70 -10.05 9.53
CA ALA A 189 -8.49 -9.62 10.67
C ALA A 189 -9.91 -10.17 10.58
N ASP A 190 -10.37 -10.59 11.73
CA ASP A 190 -11.68 -11.13 11.97
C ASP A 190 -12.32 -10.33 13.10
N ARG A 191 -13.36 -9.56 12.76
CA ARG A 191 -13.96 -8.59 13.66
C ARG A 191 -15.41 -8.95 13.94
N HIS A 192 -15.77 -8.95 15.21
CA HIS A 192 -17.10 -9.31 15.68
C HIS A 192 -17.85 -8.08 16.15
N TYR A 193 -19.04 -7.88 15.59
CA TYR A 193 -19.92 -6.76 15.90
C TYR A 193 -21.23 -7.29 16.45
N GLN A 194 -21.68 -6.76 17.60
CA GLN A 194 -22.89 -7.24 18.25
C GLN A 194 -23.93 -6.14 18.47
N ARG A 195 -25.21 -6.52 18.34
CA ARG A 195 -26.37 -5.68 18.66
C ARG A 195 -27.58 -6.56 19.01
N GLY A 196 -28.10 -6.40 20.23
CA GLY A 196 -29.37 -7.02 20.62
C GLY A 196 -29.43 -8.55 20.44
N GLY A 197 -28.34 -9.25 20.80
CA GLY A 197 -28.24 -10.71 20.67
C GLY A 197 -27.91 -11.23 19.26
N ARG A 198 -27.71 -10.32 18.29
CA ARG A 198 -27.25 -10.67 16.93
C ARG A 198 -25.78 -10.32 16.77
N GLU A 199 -25.10 -11.09 15.94
CA GLU A 199 -23.69 -10.90 15.61
C GLU A 199 -23.48 -10.82 14.10
N ILE A 200 -22.65 -9.85 13.70
CA ILE A 200 -22.06 -9.78 12.37
C ILE A 200 -20.57 -9.98 12.53
N ARG A 201 -20.01 -10.92 11.78
CA ARG A 201 -18.58 -11.19 11.75
C ARG A 201 -18.02 -10.80 10.39
N LEU A 202 -17.15 -9.79 10.36
CA LEU A 202 -16.49 -9.34 9.14
C LEU A 202 -15.08 -9.93 9.09
N VAL A 203 -14.81 -10.76 8.09
CA VAL A 203 -13.55 -11.49 7.95
C VAL A 203 -12.84 -11.01 6.70
N GLY A 204 -11.70 -10.34 6.86
CA GLY A 204 -10.88 -9.86 5.75
C GLY A 204 -10.32 -11.04 4.97
N MET A 205 -10.65 -11.15 3.69
CA MET A 205 -10.14 -12.19 2.82
C MET A 205 -9.14 -11.61 1.82
N MET A 206 -8.20 -12.46 1.40
CA MET A 206 -7.32 -12.25 0.25
C MET A 206 -7.57 -13.39 -0.74
N HIS A 207 -7.30 -13.18 -2.02
CA HIS A 207 -7.47 -14.25 -3.02
C HIS A 207 -6.31 -15.25 -3.06
N ILE A 208 -5.24 -15.03 -2.28
CA ILE A 208 -4.06 -15.89 -2.23
C ILE A 208 -3.65 -16.08 -0.78
N GLY A 209 -3.40 -17.32 -0.36
CA GLY A 209 -2.97 -17.65 0.99
C GLY A 209 -2.60 -19.12 1.17
N ASP A 210 -2.29 -19.51 2.41
CA ASP A 210 -2.09 -20.92 2.77
C ASP A 210 -3.44 -21.66 2.86
N ARG A 211 -3.49 -22.86 2.29
CA ARG A 211 -4.72 -23.66 2.24
C ARG A 211 -5.19 -24.10 3.62
N ASP A 212 -4.25 -24.46 4.51
CA ASP A 212 -4.58 -24.91 5.86
C ASP A 212 -5.03 -23.73 6.72
N ALA A 213 -4.49 -22.53 6.47
CA ALA A 213 -4.98 -21.30 7.08
C ALA A 213 -6.44 -21.01 6.70
N TYR A 214 -6.80 -21.06 5.41
CA TYR A 214 -8.21 -20.89 4.99
C TYR A 214 -9.14 -21.96 5.56
N ARG A 215 -8.68 -23.20 5.63
CA ARG A 215 -9.43 -24.30 6.23
C ARG A 215 -9.67 -24.07 7.71
N ALA A 216 -8.64 -23.66 8.46
CA ALA A 216 -8.75 -23.35 9.88
C ALA A 216 -9.72 -22.18 10.13
N LEU A 217 -9.58 -21.11 9.34
CA LEU A 217 -10.48 -19.95 9.40
C LEU A 217 -11.93 -20.34 9.10
N THR A 218 -12.18 -21.05 8.00
CA THR A 218 -13.55 -21.41 7.59
C THR A 218 -14.23 -22.34 8.61
N ARG A 219 -13.48 -23.23 9.26
CA ARG A 219 -14.02 -24.08 10.34
C ARG A 219 -14.48 -23.29 11.55
N SER A 220 -13.88 -22.13 11.82
CA SER A 220 -14.31 -21.26 12.91
C SER A 220 -15.66 -20.56 12.64
N PHE A 221 -16.23 -20.70 11.44
CA PHE A 221 -17.55 -20.14 11.11
C PHE A 221 -18.70 -21.03 11.60
N ALA A 222 -18.39 -22.24 12.10
CA ALA A 222 -19.40 -23.21 12.49
C ALA A 222 -20.05 -22.85 13.84
N HIS A 223 -21.20 -22.18 13.79
CA HIS A 223 -22.09 -21.92 14.92
C HIS A 223 -23.54 -22.26 14.56
N GLU A 224 -24.39 -22.45 15.57
CA GLU A 224 -25.84 -22.57 15.36
C GLU A 224 -26.41 -21.26 14.79
N SER A 225 -27.55 -21.33 14.08
CA SER A 225 -28.22 -20.15 13.52
C SER A 225 -27.28 -19.22 12.71
N THR A 226 -26.35 -19.83 11.96
CA THR A 226 -25.31 -19.11 11.22
C THR A 226 -25.52 -19.20 9.71
N ILE A 227 -25.41 -18.05 9.05
CA ILE A 227 -25.29 -17.93 7.60
C ILE A 227 -23.95 -17.29 7.22
N VAL A 228 -23.29 -17.86 6.22
CA VAL A 228 -22.08 -17.32 5.59
C VAL A 228 -22.46 -16.69 4.27
N LEU A 229 -22.23 -15.39 4.14
CA LEU A 229 -22.44 -14.62 2.92
C LEU A 229 -21.15 -14.59 2.11
N ALA A 230 -21.02 -15.55 1.20
CA ALA A 230 -19.80 -15.80 0.44
C ALA A 230 -19.66 -14.83 -0.75
N GLU A 231 -18.43 -14.35 -0.95
CA GLU A 231 -18.00 -13.66 -2.16
C GLU A 231 -18.01 -14.62 -3.37
N GLY A 232 -18.33 -14.10 -4.55
CA GLY A 232 -18.36 -14.89 -5.78
C GLY A 232 -19.27 -14.27 -6.82
N VAL A 233 -18.70 -13.38 -7.64
CA VAL A 233 -19.40 -12.77 -8.77
C VAL A 233 -19.97 -13.87 -9.67
N SER A 234 -21.30 -13.92 -9.78
CA SER A 234 -21.96 -14.83 -10.72
C SER A 234 -21.78 -14.32 -12.15
N ASP A 235 -21.69 -15.20 -13.13
CA ASP A 235 -21.59 -14.81 -14.54
C ASP A 235 -22.60 -15.58 -15.39
N ARG A 236 -23.89 -15.29 -15.19
CA ARG A 236 -24.98 -16.02 -15.87
C ARG A 236 -25.03 -15.77 -17.37
N ASP A 237 -24.51 -14.63 -17.82
CA ASP A 237 -24.51 -14.21 -19.22
C ASP A 237 -23.15 -14.46 -19.91
N GLU A 238 -22.21 -15.15 -19.24
CA GLU A 238 -20.86 -15.48 -19.76
C GLU A 238 -20.09 -14.24 -20.27
N ARG A 239 -20.20 -13.12 -19.54
CA ARG A 239 -19.56 -11.83 -19.89
C ARG A 239 -18.08 -11.80 -19.50
N LEU A 240 -17.66 -12.64 -18.58
CA LEU A 240 -16.27 -12.80 -18.19
C LEU A 240 -15.67 -13.94 -19.00
N ALA A 241 -14.65 -13.64 -19.82
CA ALA A 241 -13.98 -14.62 -20.68
C ALA A 241 -13.18 -15.70 -19.90
N GLY A 242 -13.28 -15.70 -18.57
CA GLY A 242 -12.63 -16.56 -17.60
C GLY A 242 -12.83 -16.00 -16.18
N SER A 243 -12.76 -16.86 -15.18
CA SER A 243 -12.69 -16.44 -13.77
C SER A 243 -11.31 -15.85 -13.47
N LEU A 244 -11.22 -14.84 -12.59
CA LEU A 244 -9.95 -14.28 -12.11
C LEU A 244 -9.10 -15.39 -11.48
N HIS A 245 -8.10 -15.91 -12.20
CA HIS A 245 -7.27 -17.00 -11.73
C HIS A 245 -5.90 -16.49 -11.30
N TYR A 246 -5.66 -16.54 -9.99
CA TYR A 246 -4.38 -16.17 -9.38
C TYR A 246 -3.38 -17.35 -9.33
N GLY A 247 -3.67 -18.44 -10.04
CA GLY A 247 -2.99 -19.74 -9.88
C GLY A 247 -1.48 -19.69 -10.07
N HIS A 248 -1.02 -19.16 -11.22
CA HIS A 248 0.41 -19.10 -11.54
C HIS A 248 1.17 -18.20 -10.56
N ALA A 249 0.65 -17.00 -10.29
CA ALA A 249 1.26 -16.05 -9.37
C ALA A 249 1.34 -16.59 -7.93
N ALA A 250 0.25 -17.22 -7.45
CA ALA A 250 0.21 -17.84 -6.13
C ALA A 250 1.21 -19.00 -6.01
N GLN A 251 1.22 -19.89 -7.01
CA GLN A 251 2.09 -21.07 -7.01
C GLN A 251 3.57 -20.69 -7.07
N ALA A 252 3.94 -19.65 -7.81
CA ALA A 252 5.31 -19.16 -7.91
C ALA A 252 5.89 -18.70 -6.56
N ILE A 253 5.04 -18.36 -5.59
CA ILE A 253 5.44 -17.96 -4.23
C ILE A 253 5.05 -18.99 -3.16
N GLY A 254 4.69 -20.21 -3.57
CA GLY A 254 4.35 -21.31 -2.66
C GLY A 254 3.00 -21.16 -1.95
N LEU A 255 2.09 -20.35 -2.51
CA LEU A 255 0.74 -20.13 -1.98
C LEU A 255 -0.33 -20.73 -2.90
N THR A 256 -1.58 -20.76 -2.43
CA THR A 256 -2.73 -21.25 -3.18
C THR A 256 -3.77 -20.15 -3.39
N PRO A 257 -4.46 -20.12 -4.55
CA PRO A 257 -5.67 -19.32 -4.69
C PRO A 257 -6.72 -19.74 -3.67
N GLN A 258 -7.54 -18.78 -3.23
CA GLN A 258 -8.72 -19.05 -2.42
C GLN A 258 -9.69 -19.96 -3.19
N GLU A 259 -10.05 -21.11 -2.61
CA GLU A 259 -11.07 -22.02 -3.14
C GLU A 259 -12.47 -21.58 -2.66
N ASP A 260 -13.52 -22.14 -3.29
CA ASP A 260 -14.89 -21.94 -2.80
C ASP A 260 -15.02 -22.41 -1.34
N LEU A 261 -15.69 -21.61 -0.50
CA LEU A 261 -15.79 -21.88 0.94
C LEU A 261 -16.37 -23.25 1.26
N SER A 262 -17.27 -23.77 0.43
CA SER A 262 -17.85 -25.11 0.62
C SER A 262 -16.78 -26.20 0.57
N THR A 263 -15.69 -26.00 -0.17
CA THR A 263 -14.56 -26.94 -0.27
C THR A 263 -13.83 -27.10 1.06
N TYR A 264 -13.79 -26.05 1.88
CA TYR A 264 -13.15 -26.07 3.19
C TYR A 264 -14.05 -26.65 4.30
N LEU A 265 -15.36 -26.71 4.06
CA LEU A 265 -16.37 -27.22 4.99
C LEU A 265 -16.63 -28.74 4.87
N VAL A 266 -15.84 -29.43 4.04
CA VAL A 266 -15.92 -30.89 3.86
C VAL A 266 -14.97 -31.61 4.84
N GLU A 267 -15.50 -32.55 5.61
CA GLU A 267 -14.71 -33.46 6.44
C GLU A 267 -14.37 -34.76 5.69
N GLY A 268 -13.08 -35.08 5.58
CA GLY A 268 -12.55 -36.28 4.90
C GLY A 268 -12.12 -36.05 3.45
N THR A 269 -11.45 -37.05 2.86
CA THR A 269 -11.11 -37.08 1.42
C THR A 269 -11.74 -38.33 0.80
N GLY A 270 -12.43 -38.17 -0.35
CA GLY A 270 -13.05 -39.28 -1.10
C GLY A 270 -14.58 -39.38 -0.97
N PRO A 271 -15.21 -40.46 -1.47
CA PRO A 271 -16.67 -40.57 -1.61
C PRO A 271 -17.46 -40.63 -0.29
N GLN A 272 -16.78 -40.63 0.85
CA GLN A 272 -17.36 -40.60 2.20
C GLN A 272 -17.25 -39.24 2.88
N ALA A 273 -16.79 -38.22 2.15
CA ALA A 273 -16.62 -36.89 2.71
C ALA A 273 -17.98 -36.30 3.08
N GLN A 274 -18.15 -35.92 4.35
CA GLN A 274 -19.41 -35.37 4.85
C GLN A 274 -19.33 -33.85 4.86
N THR A 275 -20.30 -33.21 4.22
CA THR A 275 -20.51 -31.77 4.38
C THR A 275 -21.03 -31.54 5.79
N LEU A 276 -20.41 -30.64 6.53
CA LEU A 276 -20.94 -30.23 7.83
C LEU A 276 -22.37 -29.70 7.65
N ALA A 277 -23.28 -30.10 8.54
CA ALA A 277 -24.68 -29.67 8.50
C ALA A 277 -24.86 -28.14 8.69
N TRP A 278 -23.81 -27.47 9.16
CA TRP A 278 -23.72 -26.03 9.41
C TRP A 278 -22.31 -25.56 9.04
N PRO A 279 -22.11 -24.30 8.60
CA PRO A 279 -23.10 -23.24 8.36
C PRO A 279 -23.73 -23.28 6.95
N ILE A 280 -24.86 -22.57 6.76
CA ILE A 280 -25.44 -22.36 5.42
C ILE A 280 -24.60 -21.33 4.67
N VAL A 281 -24.09 -21.69 3.50
CA VAL A 281 -23.34 -20.76 2.63
C VAL A 281 -24.27 -20.23 1.54
N ARG A 282 -24.36 -18.91 1.42
CA ARG A 282 -25.12 -18.21 0.37
C ARG A 282 -24.20 -17.27 -0.39
N HIS A 283 -24.14 -17.40 -1.71
CA HIS A 283 -23.48 -16.40 -2.54
C HIS A 283 -24.24 -15.08 -2.45
N ALA A 284 -23.55 -14.03 -2.00
CA ALA A 284 -24.13 -12.72 -1.69
C ALA A 284 -23.54 -11.61 -2.56
N ASP A 285 -22.96 -11.98 -3.70
CA ASP A 285 -22.36 -11.07 -4.67
C ASP A 285 -23.33 -10.72 -5.80
N VAL A 286 -22.96 -9.71 -6.57
CA VAL A 286 -23.69 -9.33 -7.78
C VAL A 286 -23.37 -10.28 -8.94
N ASP A 287 -24.25 -10.29 -9.93
CA ASP A 287 -23.99 -10.93 -11.21
C ASP A 287 -23.21 -9.98 -12.14
N ALA A 288 -22.30 -10.50 -12.96
CA ALA A 288 -21.47 -9.73 -13.87
C ALA A 288 -22.27 -8.92 -14.89
N SER A 289 -23.54 -9.27 -15.13
CA SER A 289 -24.47 -8.48 -15.94
C SER A 289 -24.66 -7.04 -15.45
N VAL A 290 -24.45 -6.76 -14.15
CA VAL A 290 -24.58 -5.40 -13.61
C VAL A 290 -23.42 -4.48 -14.00
N PHE A 291 -22.28 -5.04 -14.40
CA PHE A 291 -21.10 -4.24 -14.72
C PHE A 291 -21.17 -3.63 -16.12
N SER A 292 -20.65 -2.41 -16.21
CA SER A 292 -20.49 -1.74 -17.50
C SER A 292 -19.48 -2.49 -18.38
N PRO A 293 -19.55 -2.35 -19.71
CA PRO A 293 -18.55 -2.94 -20.60
C PRO A 293 -17.12 -2.48 -20.28
N GLY A 294 -16.94 -1.25 -19.79
CA GLY A 294 -15.65 -0.74 -19.35
C GLY A 294 -15.11 -1.49 -18.13
N THR A 295 -15.95 -1.73 -17.12
CA THR A 295 -15.59 -2.51 -15.94
C THR A 295 -15.25 -3.95 -16.30
N ILE A 296 -16.03 -4.60 -17.16
CA ILE A 296 -15.72 -5.95 -17.66
C ILE A 296 -14.36 -5.98 -18.35
N ALA A 297 -14.06 -4.99 -19.20
CA ALA A 297 -12.75 -4.89 -19.85
C ALA A 297 -11.61 -4.68 -18.85
N CYS A 298 -11.83 -3.91 -17.78
CA CYS A 298 -10.86 -3.74 -16.69
C CYS A 298 -10.64 -5.05 -15.90
N ILE A 299 -11.70 -5.82 -15.61
CA ILE A 299 -11.60 -7.12 -14.94
C ILE A 299 -10.77 -8.09 -15.81
N GLN A 300 -11.11 -8.20 -17.09
CA GLN A 300 -10.39 -9.05 -18.03
C GLN A 300 -8.92 -8.65 -18.12
N TRP A 301 -8.63 -7.35 -18.21
CA TRP A 301 -7.26 -6.85 -18.19
C TRP A 301 -6.51 -7.20 -16.90
N ALA A 302 -7.17 -7.09 -15.75
CA ALA A 302 -6.57 -7.50 -14.49
C ALA A 302 -6.25 -9.00 -14.48
N SER A 303 -7.16 -9.86 -14.98
CA SER A 303 -6.90 -11.30 -15.14
C SER A 303 -5.65 -11.55 -15.99
N GLU A 304 -5.51 -10.88 -17.15
CA GLU A 304 -4.34 -11.05 -18.02
C GLU A 304 -3.02 -10.71 -17.33
N VAL A 305 -3.01 -9.70 -16.44
CA VAL A 305 -1.82 -9.34 -15.67
C VAL A 305 -1.46 -10.44 -14.67
N TRP A 306 -2.46 -11.02 -13.99
CA TRP A 306 -2.25 -12.05 -12.96
C TRP A 306 -1.96 -13.43 -13.53
N GLU A 307 -2.45 -13.73 -14.72
CA GLU A 307 -2.24 -15.01 -15.42
C GLU A 307 -0.95 -15.03 -16.26
N ALA A 308 -0.27 -13.89 -16.40
CA ALA A 308 0.95 -13.77 -17.17
C ALA A 308 2.02 -14.79 -16.70
N GLU A 309 2.56 -15.55 -17.65
CA GLU A 309 3.55 -16.60 -17.39
C GLU A 309 4.90 -16.04 -16.91
N ASP A 310 5.23 -14.80 -17.30
CA ASP A 310 6.49 -14.15 -16.97
C ASP A 310 6.34 -12.65 -16.70
N LEU A 311 7.34 -12.09 -16.01
CA LEU A 311 7.38 -10.67 -15.65
C LEU A 311 7.34 -9.73 -16.87
N PRO A 312 8.06 -9.99 -17.98
CA PRO A 312 7.94 -9.17 -19.20
C PRO A 312 6.51 -9.10 -19.77
N SER A 313 5.77 -10.21 -19.72
CA SER A 313 4.39 -10.27 -20.20
C SER A 313 3.44 -9.55 -19.27
N ALA A 314 3.59 -9.73 -17.95
CA ALA A 314 2.87 -8.96 -16.94
C ALA A 314 3.11 -7.45 -17.11
N LEU A 315 4.38 -7.03 -17.29
CA LEU A 315 4.73 -5.62 -17.50
C LEU A 315 4.13 -5.05 -18.79
N ARG A 316 4.14 -5.82 -19.88
CA ARG A 316 3.49 -5.42 -21.14
C ARG A 316 1.98 -5.22 -20.95
N ALA A 317 1.31 -6.14 -20.25
CA ALA A 317 -0.11 -6.04 -19.93
C ALA A 317 -0.40 -4.80 -19.06
N ILE A 318 0.41 -4.53 -18.03
CA ILE A 318 0.29 -3.34 -17.19
C ILE A 318 0.44 -2.06 -18.01
N LEU A 319 1.49 -1.96 -18.84
CA LEU A 319 1.76 -0.78 -19.67
C LEU A 319 0.66 -0.55 -20.72
N ARG A 320 0.07 -1.62 -21.25
CA ARG A 320 -1.09 -1.56 -22.15
C ARG A 320 -2.30 -0.99 -21.42
N GLY A 321 -2.68 -1.57 -20.28
CA GLY A 321 -3.85 -1.11 -19.51
C GLY A 321 -3.71 0.33 -19.01
N ALA A 322 -2.51 0.74 -18.60
CA ALA A 322 -2.25 2.13 -18.22
C ALA A 322 -2.53 3.13 -19.35
N ARG A 323 -2.37 2.72 -20.62
CA ARG A 323 -2.70 3.53 -21.80
C ARG A 323 -4.16 3.43 -22.21
N GLU A 324 -4.76 2.26 -22.08
CA GLU A 324 -6.08 1.95 -22.66
C GLU A 324 -7.25 2.20 -21.72
N GLN A 325 -7.08 2.05 -20.40
CA GLN A 325 -8.17 2.23 -19.44
C GLN A 325 -8.38 3.71 -19.11
N GLY A 326 -7.31 4.49 -18.96
CA GLY A 326 -7.41 5.91 -18.57
C GLY A 326 -8.02 6.11 -17.16
N PRO A 327 -7.95 7.33 -16.62
CA PRO A 327 -8.37 7.58 -15.23
C PRO A 327 -9.88 7.43 -15.03
N GLU A 328 -10.70 7.83 -16.00
CA GLU A 328 -12.17 7.77 -15.88
C GLU A 328 -12.70 6.33 -15.82
N ARG A 329 -12.20 5.42 -16.67
CA ARG A 329 -12.64 4.01 -16.63
C ARG A 329 -12.12 3.30 -15.38
N LEU A 330 -10.92 3.63 -14.90
CA LEU A 330 -10.42 3.06 -13.66
C LEU A 330 -11.25 3.52 -12.45
N ALA A 331 -11.67 4.78 -12.42
CA ALA A 331 -12.59 5.28 -11.40
C ALA A 331 -13.97 4.61 -11.49
N ALA A 332 -14.52 4.43 -12.69
CA ALA A 332 -15.76 3.71 -12.89
C ALA A 332 -15.65 2.23 -12.45
N PHE A 333 -14.56 1.55 -12.81
CA PHE A 333 -14.25 0.20 -12.36
C PHE A 333 -14.19 0.11 -10.83
N GLN A 334 -13.48 1.04 -10.17
CA GLN A 334 -13.42 1.06 -8.70
C GLN A 334 -14.81 1.26 -8.09
N ASN A 335 -15.61 2.19 -8.62
CA ASN A 335 -16.96 2.46 -8.11
C ASN A 335 -17.91 1.27 -8.31
N GLU A 336 -17.86 0.61 -9.47
CA GLU A 336 -18.73 -0.53 -9.76
C GLU A 336 -18.29 -1.79 -9.01
N VAL A 337 -16.99 -2.10 -8.98
CA VAL A 337 -16.46 -3.28 -8.29
C VAL A 337 -16.53 -3.11 -6.78
N LEU A 338 -16.23 -1.96 -6.20
CA LEU A 338 -16.33 -1.79 -4.75
C LEU A 338 -17.74 -1.35 -4.34
N GLY A 339 -18.22 -0.23 -4.89
CA GLY A 339 -19.47 0.42 -4.47
C GLY A 339 -20.69 -0.47 -4.65
N LEU A 340 -20.98 -0.92 -5.88
CA LEU A 340 -22.20 -1.71 -6.15
C LEU A 340 -22.21 -3.05 -5.40
N ARG A 341 -21.06 -3.72 -5.33
CA ARG A 341 -20.91 -4.98 -4.58
C ARG A 341 -21.14 -4.77 -3.08
N ASN A 342 -20.56 -3.71 -2.51
CA ASN A 342 -20.76 -3.35 -1.11
C ASN A 342 -22.24 -3.02 -0.81
N GLU A 343 -22.88 -2.20 -1.64
CA GLU A 343 -24.29 -1.86 -1.48
C GLU A 343 -25.22 -3.08 -1.54
N HIS A 344 -24.93 -4.01 -2.45
CA HIS A 344 -25.68 -5.26 -2.56
C HIS A 344 -25.47 -6.13 -1.32
N LEU A 345 -24.22 -6.36 -0.92
CA LEU A 345 -23.89 -7.18 0.24
C LEU A 345 -24.45 -6.62 1.54
N VAL A 346 -24.43 -5.30 1.73
CA VAL A 346 -25.05 -4.64 2.89
C VAL A 346 -26.56 -4.95 2.96
N LYS A 347 -27.26 -4.98 1.82
CA LYS A 347 -28.67 -5.41 1.79
C LYS A 347 -28.83 -6.90 2.09
N GLU A 348 -27.90 -7.73 1.65
CA GLU A 348 -27.89 -9.17 1.96
C GLU A 348 -27.65 -9.45 3.45
N ILE A 349 -26.77 -8.69 4.09
CA ILE A 349 -26.53 -8.75 5.54
C ILE A 349 -27.82 -8.37 6.28
N ASP A 350 -28.44 -7.25 5.93
CA ASP A 350 -29.68 -6.80 6.59
C ASP A 350 -30.82 -7.83 6.47
N ARG A 351 -30.98 -8.42 5.28
CA ARG A 351 -31.93 -9.53 5.06
C ARG A 351 -31.57 -10.75 5.92
N ALA A 352 -30.31 -11.14 5.93
CA ALA A 352 -29.82 -12.31 6.69
C ALA A 352 -30.06 -12.15 8.19
N LEU A 353 -29.89 -10.95 8.75
CA LEU A 353 -30.21 -10.70 10.15
C LEU A 353 -31.66 -11.03 10.47
N GLY A 354 -32.60 -10.92 9.53
CA GLY A 354 -34.00 -11.30 9.72
C GLY A 354 -34.18 -12.72 10.25
N ASP A 355 -33.40 -13.66 9.72
CA ASP A 355 -33.60 -15.11 9.90
C ASP A 355 -32.48 -15.78 10.70
N TYR A 356 -31.33 -15.13 10.88
CA TYR A 356 -30.13 -15.71 11.50
C TYR A 356 -29.62 -14.87 12.67
N GLU A 357 -29.10 -15.53 13.70
CA GLU A 357 -28.48 -14.86 14.85
C GLU A 357 -27.04 -14.43 14.52
N HIS A 358 -26.34 -15.22 13.71
CA HIS A 358 -24.96 -14.99 13.32
C HIS A 358 -24.84 -14.86 11.79
N VAL A 359 -24.28 -13.74 11.33
CA VAL A 359 -24.00 -13.48 9.91
C VAL A 359 -22.49 -13.33 9.74
N VAL A 360 -21.86 -14.26 9.01
CA VAL A 360 -20.43 -14.23 8.71
C VAL A 360 -20.21 -13.74 7.28
N VAL A 361 -19.31 -12.77 7.12
CA VAL A 361 -19.01 -12.11 5.84
C VAL A 361 -17.51 -12.24 5.55
N PRO A 362 -17.07 -13.39 4.98
CA PRO A 362 -15.71 -13.58 4.50
C PRO A 362 -15.57 -12.97 3.11
N TRP A 363 -15.10 -11.72 3.06
CA TRP A 363 -15.07 -10.91 1.84
C TRP A 363 -13.70 -10.26 1.62
N GLY A 364 -13.36 -9.98 0.37
CA GLY A 364 -12.14 -9.26 0.00
C GLY A 364 -11.93 -8.02 0.85
N ALA A 365 -10.78 -7.94 1.54
CA ALA A 365 -10.55 -6.98 2.62
C ALA A 365 -10.68 -5.50 2.20
N LEU A 366 -10.54 -5.18 0.90
CA LEU A 366 -10.77 -3.84 0.35
C LEU A 366 -12.23 -3.37 0.44
N HIS A 367 -13.18 -4.29 0.52
CA HIS A 367 -14.61 -3.99 0.62
C HIS A 367 -15.05 -3.67 2.05
N LEU A 368 -14.39 -4.31 3.02
CA LEU A 368 -14.83 -4.33 4.41
C LEU A 368 -14.89 -2.98 5.11
N PRO A 369 -14.03 -1.97 4.84
CA PRO A 369 -14.18 -0.65 5.47
C PRO A 369 -15.56 -0.01 5.27
N ALA A 370 -16.11 -0.07 4.05
CA ALA A 370 -17.43 0.49 3.77
C ALA A 370 -18.56 -0.35 4.38
N ILE A 371 -18.40 -1.68 4.40
CA ILE A 371 -19.37 -2.59 5.00
C ILE A 371 -19.39 -2.42 6.53
N GLU A 372 -18.22 -2.33 7.16
CA GLU A 372 -18.04 -2.02 8.58
C GLU A 372 -18.73 -0.70 8.93
N GLN A 373 -18.53 0.35 8.12
CA GLN A 373 -19.20 1.63 8.34
C GLN A 373 -20.74 1.50 8.31
N ALA A 374 -21.30 0.69 7.39
CA ALA A 374 -22.72 0.43 7.35
C ALA A 374 -23.20 -0.33 8.60
N VAL A 375 -22.47 -1.38 9.01
CA VAL A 375 -22.74 -2.17 10.22
C VAL A 375 -22.75 -1.29 11.48
N LEU A 376 -21.75 -0.43 11.62
CA LEU A 376 -21.67 0.53 12.73
C LEU A 376 -22.82 1.55 12.70
N SER A 377 -23.24 2.01 11.51
CA SER A 377 -24.38 2.94 11.36
C SER A 377 -25.71 2.34 11.81
N TRP A 378 -25.83 1.00 11.79
CA TRP A 378 -26.98 0.29 12.34
C TRP A 378 -26.92 0.16 13.87
N GLY A 379 -25.87 0.64 14.53
CA GLY A 379 -25.70 0.58 15.97
C GLY A 379 -25.17 -0.76 16.48
N PHE A 380 -24.55 -1.57 15.61
CA PHE A 380 -23.66 -2.63 16.10
C PHE A 380 -22.36 -2.02 16.62
N ALA A 381 -21.78 -2.63 17.65
CA ALA A 381 -20.50 -2.23 18.21
C ALA A 381 -19.49 -3.38 18.07
N GLU A 382 -18.24 -3.04 17.75
CA GLU A 382 -17.14 -4.01 17.75
C GLU A 382 -16.92 -4.52 19.18
N THR A 383 -16.91 -5.84 19.34
CA THR A 383 -16.78 -6.53 20.62
C THR A 383 -15.47 -7.29 20.75
N SER A 384 -14.95 -7.82 19.65
CA SER A 384 -13.65 -8.47 19.58
C SER A 384 -13.04 -8.36 18.20
N ARG A 385 -11.71 -8.52 18.17
CA ARG A 385 -10.89 -8.59 16.96
C ARG A 385 -9.84 -9.68 17.14
N GLU A 386 -9.79 -10.59 16.18
CA GLU A 386 -8.80 -11.65 16.10
C GLU A 386 -7.96 -11.50 14.83
N LEU A 387 -6.72 -12.01 14.86
CA LEU A 387 -5.84 -12.07 13.70
C LEU A 387 -5.55 -13.54 13.40
N HIS A 388 -5.96 -13.98 12.22
CA HIS A 388 -5.72 -15.33 11.74
C HIS A 388 -4.52 -15.32 10.79
N PRO A 389 -3.42 -16.04 11.09
CA PRO A 389 -2.28 -16.13 10.19
C PRO A 389 -2.72 -16.68 8.83
N LEU A 390 -2.36 -15.99 7.75
CA LEU A 390 -2.70 -16.38 6.38
C LEU A 390 -1.57 -17.14 5.71
N PHE A 391 -0.33 -16.65 5.85
CA PHE A 391 0.89 -17.33 5.44
C PHE A 391 2.11 -16.67 6.11
N ALA A 392 3.19 -17.43 6.23
CA ALA A 392 4.44 -16.95 6.79
C ALA A 392 5.42 -16.47 5.70
N TRP A 393 6.30 -15.51 6.03
CA TRP A 393 7.38 -15.11 5.12
C TRP A 393 8.35 -16.24 4.82
N SER A 394 8.51 -17.19 5.75
CA SER A 394 9.29 -18.40 5.54
C SER A 394 8.72 -19.28 4.42
N THR A 395 7.40 -19.29 4.21
CA THR A 395 6.76 -20.03 3.11
C THR A 395 7.20 -19.45 1.76
N ILE A 396 7.14 -18.12 1.62
CA ILE A 396 7.58 -17.44 0.40
C ILE A 396 9.08 -17.61 0.20
N ALA A 397 9.89 -17.44 1.25
CA ALA A 397 11.33 -17.61 1.16
C ALA A 397 11.73 -19.03 0.73
N ALA A 398 11.03 -20.05 1.23
CA ALA A 398 11.26 -21.45 0.85
C ALA A 398 10.87 -21.74 -0.61
N ALA A 399 9.89 -21.04 -1.17
CA ALA A 399 9.50 -21.20 -2.58
C ALA A 399 10.48 -20.52 -3.56
N LEU A 400 11.24 -19.52 -3.10
CA LEU A 400 12.19 -18.74 -3.92
C LEU A 400 13.63 -19.28 -3.88
N LEU A 401 13.94 -20.22 -2.99
CA LEU A 401 15.24 -20.89 -2.85
C LEU A 401 15.22 -22.23 -3.60
#